data_AF-A0AAW9CAR5-F1
#
_entry.id   AF-A0AAW9CAR5-F1
#
_cell.length_a   1.000
_cell.length_b   1.000
_cell.length_c   1.000
_cell.angle_alpha   90.00
_cell.angle_beta   90.00
_cell.angle_gamma   90.00
#
_symmetry.space_group_name_H-M   'P 1'
#
loop_
_entity.id
_entity.type
_entity.pdbx_description
1 polymer ?
#
loop_
_entity_poly.entity_id
_entity_poly.type
_entity_poly.pdbx_seq_one_letter_code
_entity_poly.pdbx_strand_id
1 'polypeptide(L)'
;MAKEITYHCTLSEGIHARPAGHIARLCNTYQAEINWQNQRTGIAGSARNALSLVATDTLPGDSCRITLSGPDSDSAAVALEALLAHLPDFSAIAETAPGHLPRWLEELKPQYQTGACISEGIAIAPPVVIASASFDDLLAQSPQQHSSIELEQQTFATALATLRQEKIAALRLTEGIEHDLLEAHLAFISDGEFQDSIGDYLMQGQSCWQAVLHAAMDYSALLLRSSSRYIQQRTLDILDIATQILRTIDQTHPLLQEAPALTAPAVVFASALTPSQLLAIKRENLAGLVLSNTGKNSHTAILARALAIPTLADIALPTDSSGQKLVVLDAGYGILITDVTERILRDYRHEIAVQQQKINQPPAQSADKSLLTPEMIQWDLAVEDKNEAIKKMVDHLWLLQRTASREKLCQDIWAREIPFPTVVGSGFAIPHARTSAIENSTVSIARLKQPVAWGGVQVDMVFMLSISEHAAEHEHMRYFSTLARMLMNDEFVSKAKAATSPIALYDLIFSTLAR
;
A
#
# COMPACT_ATOMS: atom_id res chain seq x y z
N MET A 1 32.14 23.97 -25.19
CA MET A 1 31.59 25.21 -24.62
C MET A 1 30.59 24.80 -23.56
N ALA A 2 30.53 25.49 -22.41
CA ALA A 2 29.55 25.17 -21.38
C ALA A 2 28.18 25.75 -21.77
N LYS A 3 27.13 24.95 -21.65
CA LYS A 3 25.74 25.33 -21.93
C LYS A 3 25.02 25.60 -20.62
N GLU A 4 24.20 26.64 -20.58
CA GLU A 4 23.42 27.00 -19.40
C GLU A 4 21.93 26.94 -19.74
N ILE A 5 21.16 26.28 -18.88
CA ILE A 5 19.70 26.26 -18.93
C ILE A 5 19.14 26.69 -17.56
N THR A 6 17.96 27.29 -17.57
CA THR A 6 17.27 27.72 -16.34
C THR A 6 15.99 26.92 -16.15
N TYR A 7 15.78 26.41 -14.93
CA TYR A 7 14.58 25.70 -14.55
C TYR A 7 13.83 26.47 -13.46
N HIS A 8 12.51 26.57 -13.61
CA HIS A 8 11.61 27.08 -12.57
C HIS A 8 10.78 25.91 -12.05
N CYS A 9 10.90 25.60 -10.77
CA CYS A 9 10.25 24.43 -10.20
C CYS A 9 8.74 24.64 -10.11
N THR A 10 7.97 23.90 -10.90
CA THR A 10 6.50 23.92 -10.93
C THR A 10 5.87 22.78 -10.13
N LEU A 11 6.68 21.88 -9.57
CA LEU A 11 6.22 20.72 -8.81
C LEU A 11 5.67 21.13 -7.44
N SER A 12 4.55 20.53 -7.04
CA SER A 12 3.84 20.84 -5.79
C SER A 12 4.68 20.60 -4.52
N GLU A 13 5.60 19.64 -4.57
CA GLU A 13 6.51 19.27 -3.47
C GLU A 13 7.99 19.56 -3.78
N GLY A 14 8.29 20.32 -4.83
CA GLY A 14 9.67 20.61 -5.26
C GLY A 14 10.40 19.42 -5.90
N ILE A 15 11.73 19.50 -6.00
CA ILE A 15 12.56 18.38 -6.48
C ILE A 15 12.95 17.49 -5.31
N HIS A 16 12.10 16.49 -5.05
CA HIS A 16 12.37 15.39 -4.14
C HIS A 16 12.91 14.16 -4.89
N ALA A 17 13.09 13.04 -4.20
CA ALA A 17 13.75 11.82 -4.69
C ALA A 17 13.25 11.28 -6.04
N ARG A 18 11.94 11.38 -6.31
CA ARG A 18 11.34 10.81 -7.52
C ARG A 18 11.64 11.69 -8.75
N PRO A 19 11.28 12.99 -8.79
CA PRO A 19 11.78 13.90 -9.83
C PRO A 19 13.31 13.86 -9.96
N ALA A 20 14.03 13.86 -8.84
CA ALA A 20 15.50 13.82 -8.86
C ALA A 20 16.05 12.53 -9.49
N GLY A 21 15.45 11.37 -9.21
CA GLY A 21 15.82 10.09 -9.82
C GLY A 21 15.49 10.04 -11.32
N HIS A 22 14.41 10.68 -11.76
CA HIS A 22 14.12 10.83 -13.20
C HIS A 22 15.16 11.71 -13.90
N ILE A 23 15.52 12.84 -13.28
CA ILE A 23 16.56 13.75 -13.79
C ILE A 23 17.91 13.03 -13.83
N ALA A 24 18.31 12.38 -12.73
CA ALA A 24 19.58 11.67 -12.62
C ALA A 24 19.70 10.53 -13.64
N ARG A 25 18.66 9.72 -13.83
CA ARG A 25 18.66 8.66 -14.84
C ARG A 25 18.88 9.19 -16.25
N LEU A 26 18.21 10.29 -16.60
CA LEU A 26 18.46 10.94 -17.90
C LEU A 26 19.88 11.50 -17.98
N CYS A 27 20.33 12.23 -16.96
CA CYS A 27 21.65 12.84 -16.93
C CYS A 27 22.78 11.79 -17.02
N ASN A 28 22.56 10.58 -16.50
CA ASN A 28 23.53 9.48 -16.57
C ASN A 28 23.64 8.81 -17.95
N THR A 29 22.73 9.06 -18.89
CA THR A 29 22.89 8.58 -20.27
C THR A 29 23.90 9.39 -21.08
N TYR A 30 24.43 10.49 -20.52
CA TYR A 30 25.36 11.41 -21.18
C TYR A 30 26.74 11.41 -20.51
N GLN A 31 27.76 11.86 -21.23
CA GLN A 31 29.13 12.05 -20.71
C GLN A 31 29.35 13.43 -20.10
N ALA A 32 28.49 14.41 -20.39
CA ALA A 32 28.56 15.75 -19.85
C ALA A 32 28.49 15.76 -18.30
N GLU A 33 29.27 16.65 -17.70
CA GLU A 33 29.07 17.07 -16.32
C GLU A 33 27.89 18.03 -16.28
N ILE A 34 26.96 17.81 -15.36
CA ILE A 34 25.70 18.55 -15.25
C ILE A 34 25.57 19.01 -13.82
N ASN A 35 25.87 20.29 -13.58
CA ASN A 35 25.81 20.90 -12.26
C ASN A 35 24.52 21.71 -12.11
N TRP A 36 23.79 21.45 -11.03
CA TRP A 36 22.52 22.06 -10.70
C TRP A 36 22.69 22.97 -9.49
N GLN A 37 22.30 24.23 -9.60
CA GLN A 37 22.39 25.18 -8.51
C GLN A 37 21.02 25.81 -8.24
N ASN A 38 20.52 25.67 -7.01
CA ASN A 38 19.34 26.40 -6.57
C ASN A 38 19.74 27.85 -6.27
N GLN A 39 19.11 28.82 -6.94
CA GLN A 39 19.44 30.23 -6.77
C GLN A 39 18.99 30.78 -5.41
N ARG A 40 17.99 30.18 -4.76
CA ARG A 40 17.53 30.59 -3.42
C ARG A 40 18.53 30.23 -2.34
N THR A 41 19.00 28.98 -2.32
CA THR A 41 19.91 28.46 -1.28
C THR A 41 21.38 28.68 -1.62
N GLY A 42 21.70 28.88 -2.90
CA GLY A 42 23.07 28.92 -3.41
C GLY A 42 23.75 27.55 -3.49
N ILE A 43 23.10 26.49 -3.00
CA ILE A 43 23.62 25.14 -2.93
C ILE A 43 23.65 24.55 -4.35
N ALA A 44 24.79 23.98 -4.72
CA ALA A 44 25.00 23.29 -5.98
C ALA A 44 25.19 21.79 -5.76
N GLY A 45 24.75 20.99 -6.72
CA GLY A 45 24.87 19.54 -6.70
C GLY A 45 24.87 18.97 -8.12
N SER A 46 25.48 17.80 -8.29
CA SER A 46 25.47 17.11 -9.58
C SER A 46 24.07 16.60 -9.91
N ALA A 47 23.52 17.00 -11.07
CA ALA A 47 22.24 16.49 -11.54
C ALA A 47 22.29 15.01 -11.93
N ARG A 48 23.49 14.43 -12.07
CA ARG A 48 23.71 12.99 -12.30
C ARG A 48 23.53 12.15 -11.04
N ASN A 49 23.51 12.78 -9.86
CA ASN A 49 23.31 12.11 -8.59
C ASN A 49 22.02 12.65 -7.96
N ALA A 50 21.01 11.78 -7.84
CA ALA A 50 19.72 12.16 -7.30
C ALA A 50 19.82 12.74 -5.88
N LEU A 51 20.74 12.23 -5.05
CA LEU A 51 20.96 12.73 -3.70
C LEU A 51 21.61 14.11 -3.69
N SER A 52 22.64 14.33 -4.52
CA SER A 52 23.25 15.65 -4.68
C SER A 52 22.24 16.68 -5.19
N LEU A 53 21.36 16.27 -6.09
CA LEU A 53 20.31 17.12 -6.63
C LEU A 53 19.23 17.46 -5.59
N VAL A 54 18.79 16.49 -4.79
CA VAL A 54 17.85 16.74 -3.68
C VAL A 54 18.48 17.62 -2.60
N ALA A 55 19.79 17.48 -2.35
CA ALA A 55 20.52 18.31 -1.38
C ALA A 55 20.54 19.81 -1.76
N THR A 56 20.23 20.16 -3.03
CA THR A 56 20.07 21.56 -3.45
C THR A 56 18.83 22.24 -2.85
N ASP A 57 17.95 21.48 -2.19
CA ASP A 57 16.75 21.98 -1.49
C ASP A 57 15.83 22.75 -2.44
N THR A 58 15.59 22.24 -3.65
CA THR A 58 14.74 22.92 -4.65
C THR A 58 13.27 22.78 -4.29
N LEU A 59 12.63 23.88 -3.86
CA LEU A 59 11.22 23.96 -3.45
C LEU A 59 10.29 24.47 -4.57
N PRO A 60 8.96 24.33 -4.42
CA PRO A 60 8.01 24.90 -5.38
C PRO A 60 8.25 26.40 -5.58
N GLY A 61 8.39 26.82 -6.84
CA GLY A 61 8.67 28.20 -7.23
C GLY A 61 10.16 28.60 -7.26
N ASP A 62 11.07 27.73 -6.79
CA ASP A 62 12.51 28.03 -6.85
C ASP A 62 13.02 28.08 -8.30
N SER A 63 13.98 28.98 -8.55
CA SER A 63 14.71 29.04 -9.82
C SER A 63 16.07 28.36 -9.67
N CYS A 64 16.41 27.51 -10.63
CA CYS A 64 17.62 26.72 -10.64
C CYS A 64 18.42 27.00 -11.91
N ARG A 65 19.73 27.22 -11.73
CA ARG A 65 20.70 27.36 -12.81
C ARG A 65 21.36 26.01 -13.05
N ILE A 66 21.34 25.53 -14.29
CA ILE A 66 21.91 24.23 -14.64
C ILE A 66 22.99 24.45 -15.69
N THR A 67 24.22 24.09 -15.36
CA THR A 67 25.38 24.25 -16.23
C THR A 67 25.87 22.88 -16.70
N LEU A 68 25.95 22.72 -18.02
CA LEU A 68 26.36 21.49 -18.69
C LEU A 68 27.68 21.68 -19.42
N SER A 69 28.66 20.82 -19.17
CA SER A 69 29.97 20.85 -19.84
C SER A 69 30.42 19.47 -20.25
N GLY A 70 30.78 19.29 -21.52
CA GLY A 70 31.27 18.01 -22.03
C GLY A 70 31.05 17.85 -23.54
N PRO A 71 31.40 16.69 -24.10
CA PRO A 71 31.31 16.41 -25.54
C PRO A 71 29.87 16.34 -26.06
N ASP A 72 28.90 16.00 -25.22
CA ASP A 72 27.48 15.85 -25.55
C ASP A 72 26.57 16.84 -24.79
N SER A 73 27.12 17.95 -24.29
CA SER A 73 26.39 18.95 -23.49
C SER A 73 25.20 19.56 -24.22
N ASP A 74 25.27 19.69 -25.55
CA ASP A 74 24.17 20.22 -26.35
C ASP A 74 22.97 19.29 -26.40
N SER A 75 23.22 18.00 -26.63
CA SER A 75 22.19 16.95 -26.66
C SER A 75 21.60 16.71 -25.27
N ALA A 76 22.45 16.70 -24.23
CA ALA A 76 22.02 16.57 -22.85
C ALA A 76 21.10 17.73 -22.42
N ALA A 77 21.42 18.97 -22.80
CA ALA A 77 20.59 20.13 -22.47
C ALA A 77 19.20 20.04 -23.10
N VAL A 78 19.10 19.68 -24.38
CA VAL A 78 17.81 19.55 -25.08
C VAL A 78 16.95 18.46 -24.43
N ALA A 79 17.53 17.30 -24.13
CA ALA A 79 16.80 16.22 -23.48
C ALA A 79 16.35 16.59 -22.05
N LEU A 80 17.22 17.28 -21.30
CA LEU A 80 16.92 17.72 -19.94
C LEU A 80 15.83 18.79 -19.92
N GLU A 81 15.87 19.79 -20.81
CA GLU A 81 14.79 20.78 -20.95
C GLU A 81 13.44 20.12 -21.29
N ALA A 82 13.43 19.14 -22.19
CA ALA A 82 12.23 18.40 -22.55
C ALA A 82 11.64 17.61 -21.37
N LEU A 83 12.49 16.94 -20.58
CA LEU A 83 12.10 16.25 -19.36
C LEU A 83 11.53 17.22 -18.32
N LEU A 84 12.25 18.32 -18.06
CA LEU A 84 11.89 19.32 -17.05
C LEU A 84 10.54 20.00 -17.35
N ALA A 85 10.20 20.19 -18.62
CA ALA A 85 8.91 20.72 -19.05
C ALA A 85 7.73 19.76 -18.80
N HIS A 86 7.99 18.45 -18.66
CA HIS A 86 6.97 17.40 -18.54
C HIS A 86 7.21 16.48 -17.33
N LEU A 87 7.87 16.97 -16.28
CA LEU A 87 8.02 16.21 -15.05
C LEU A 87 6.62 15.94 -14.47
N PRO A 88 6.24 14.66 -14.25
CA PRO A 88 4.95 14.35 -13.67
C PRO A 88 4.82 15.00 -12.30
N ASP A 89 3.68 15.64 -12.02
CA ASP A 89 3.37 16.08 -10.66
C ASP A 89 3.03 14.83 -9.83
N PHE A 90 4.02 14.33 -9.10
CA PHE A 90 3.90 13.14 -8.27
C PHE A 90 3.18 13.45 -6.95
N SER A 91 2.08 14.20 -7.03
CA SER A 91 1.20 14.47 -5.90
C SER A 91 0.87 13.17 -5.17
N ALA A 92 0.93 13.22 -3.85
CA ALA A 92 0.52 12.11 -3.01
C ALA A 92 -0.91 11.70 -3.40
N ILE A 93 -1.13 10.40 -3.60
CA ILE A 93 -2.46 9.82 -3.74
C ILE A 93 -3.33 10.40 -2.63
N ALA A 94 -4.51 10.91 -3.00
CA ALA A 94 -5.46 11.54 -2.11
C ALA A 94 -5.56 10.74 -0.80
N GLU A 95 -5.30 11.42 0.33
CA GLU A 95 -5.43 10.80 1.65
C GLU A 95 -6.88 10.30 1.81
N THR A 96 -7.07 8.98 1.80
CA THR A 96 -8.26 8.40 2.40
C THR A 96 -8.18 8.77 3.88
N ALA A 97 -9.17 9.51 4.37
CA ALA A 97 -9.22 9.88 5.78
C ALA A 97 -9.04 8.62 6.64
N PRO A 98 -8.01 8.55 7.50
CA PRO A 98 -7.68 7.31 8.20
C PRO A 98 -8.85 6.86 9.08
N GLY A 99 -9.19 5.56 8.99
CA GLY A 99 -10.11 4.92 9.93
C GLY A 99 -11.61 5.07 9.64
N HIS A 100 -12.04 5.53 8.46
CA HIS A 100 -13.43 5.31 8.06
C HIS A 100 -13.64 3.85 7.65
N LEU A 101 -14.30 3.08 8.50
CA LEU A 101 -14.62 1.69 8.20
C LEU A 101 -15.72 1.63 7.13
N PRO A 102 -15.65 0.68 6.18
CA PRO A 102 -16.78 0.41 5.33
C PRO A 102 -17.94 -0.11 6.18
N ARG A 103 -19.17 0.22 5.77
CA ARG A 103 -20.36 -0.05 6.59
C ARG A 103 -20.52 -1.53 7.00
N TRP A 104 -20.19 -2.47 6.10
CA TRP A 104 -20.26 -3.89 6.41
C TRP A 104 -19.36 -4.29 7.59
N LEU A 105 -18.24 -3.58 7.77
CA LEU A 105 -17.30 -3.80 8.86
C LEU A 105 -17.71 -3.04 10.12
N GLU A 106 -18.27 -1.82 9.99
CA GLU A 106 -18.83 -1.07 11.13
C GLU A 106 -19.88 -1.88 11.91
N GLU A 107 -20.75 -2.60 11.20
CA GLU A 107 -21.81 -3.43 11.80
C GLU A 107 -21.25 -4.57 12.67
N LEU A 108 -20.06 -5.08 12.33
CA LEU A 108 -19.39 -6.12 13.10
C LEU A 108 -18.75 -5.58 14.39
N LYS A 109 -18.66 -4.25 14.53
CA LYS A 109 -18.02 -3.54 15.65
C LYS A 109 -16.65 -4.12 16.02
N PRO A 110 -15.72 -4.25 15.05
CA PRO A 110 -14.41 -4.81 15.32
C PRO A 110 -13.63 -3.90 16.28
N GLN A 111 -12.73 -4.50 17.05
CA GLN A 111 -11.66 -3.73 17.69
C GLN A 111 -10.51 -3.59 16.69
N TYR A 112 -10.10 -2.37 16.41
CA TYR A 112 -9.07 -2.09 15.42
C TYR A 112 -8.16 -0.94 15.87
N GLN A 113 -6.96 -0.95 15.31
CA GLN A 113 -6.00 0.15 15.38
C GLN A 113 -5.90 0.80 14.00
N THR A 114 -5.61 2.09 13.97
CA THR A 114 -5.42 2.85 12.72
C THR A 114 -3.95 3.16 12.49
N GLY A 115 -3.53 3.12 11.23
CA GLY A 115 -2.20 3.50 10.77
C GLY A 115 -2.25 4.23 9.42
N ALA A 116 -1.14 4.85 9.05
CA ALA A 116 -0.98 5.46 7.74
C ALA A 116 -0.79 4.39 6.66
N CYS A 117 -1.57 4.46 5.57
CA CYS A 117 -1.37 3.57 4.42
C CYS A 117 -0.08 3.93 3.67
N ILE A 118 0.77 2.92 3.47
CA ILE A 118 1.98 3.01 2.64
C ILE A 118 1.76 2.35 1.29
N SER A 119 1.14 1.17 1.32
CA SER A 119 0.84 0.32 0.17
C SER A 119 -0.47 -0.41 0.46
N GLU A 120 -1.45 -0.21 -0.42
CA GLU A 120 -2.79 -0.77 -0.28
C GLU A 120 -2.81 -2.31 -0.37
N GLY A 121 -3.92 -2.89 0.07
CA GLY A 121 -4.19 -4.32 -0.01
C GLY A 121 -4.61 -4.90 1.34
N ILE A 122 -5.02 -6.17 1.31
CA ILE A 122 -5.53 -6.90 2.47
C ILE A 122 -4.63 -8.10 2.72
N ALA A 123 -4.20 -8.30 3.96
CA ALA A 123 -3.48 -9.47 4.40
C ALA A 123 -4.16 -10.15 5.59
N ILE A 124 -4.22 -11.48 5.57
CA ILE A 124 -4.73 -12.30 6.68
C ILE A 124 -3.69 -13.38 6.95
N ALA A 125 -2.93 -13.23 8.02
CA ALA A 125 -1.89 -14.19 8.39
C ALA A 125 -1.54 -14.07 9.88
N PRO A 126 -0.82 -15.05 10.47
CA PRO A 126 -0.30 -14.92 11.83
C PRO A 126 0.66 -13.72 11.96
N PRO A 127 0.66 -13.01 13.10
CA PRO A 127 1.60 -11.93 13.34
C PRO A 127 2.98 -12.49 13.71
N VAL A 128 4.04 -11.92 13.13
CA VAL A 128 5.43 -12.20 13.51
C VAL A 128 6.12 -10.90 13.87
N VAL A 129 6.63 -10.81 15.09
CA VAL A 129 7.35 -9.62 15.57
C VAL A 129 8.82 -9.75 15.23
N ILE A 130 9.37 -8.76 14.53
CA ILE A 130 10.80 -8.63 14.27
C ILE A 130 11.30 -7.47 15.12
N ALA A 131 12.28 -7.75 15.98
CA ALA A 131 12.92 -6.71 16.78
C ALA A 131 13.72 -5.77 15.87
N SER A 132 13.56 -4.47 16.07
CA SER A 132 14.42 -3.46 15.46
C SER A 132 15.53 -3.11 16.43
N ALA A 133 16.79 -3.22 15.99
CA ALA A 133 17.92 -2.76 16.79
C ALA A 133 18.15 -1.27 16.58
N SER A 134 18.30 -0.49 17.65
CA SER A 134 18.75 0.90 17.59
C SER A 134 20.28 1.01 17.69
N PHE A 135 20.84 2.20 17.39
CA PHE A 135 22.26 2.47 17.63
C PHE A 135 22.64 2.23 19.11
N ASP A 136 21.78 2.64 20.05
CA ASP A 136 22.04 2.47 21.48
C ASP A 136 22.04 0.99 21.89
N ASP A 137 21.13 0.17 21.33
CA ASP A 137 21.10 -1.28 21.58
C ASP A 137 22.38 -1.96 21.08
N LEU A 138 22.87 -1.55 19.91
CA LEU A 138 24.10 -2.07 19.30
C LEU A 138 25.35 -1.62 20.07
N LEU A 139 25.38 -0.39 20.57
CA LEU A 139 26.47 0.12 21.41
C LEU A 139 26.53 -0.63 22.75
N ALA A 140 25.38 -0.83 23.40
CA ALA A 140 25.30 -1.53 24.68
C ALA A 140 25.82 -2.98 24.60
N GLN A 141 25.78 -3.59 23.41
CA GLN A 141 26.27 -4.95 23.15
C GLN A 141 27.64 -4.98 22.47
N SER A 142 28.38 -3.86 22.44
CA SER A 142 29.70 -3.83 21.82
C SER A 142 30.63 -4.87 22.44
N PRO A 143 31.40 -5.64 21.64
CA PRO A 143 32.38 -6.58 22.15
C PRO A 143 33.35 -5.91 23.13
N GLN A 144 33.52 -6.52 24.32
CA GLN A 144 34.36 -5.98 25.39
C GLN A 144 35.87 -6.23 25.18
N GLN A 145 36.23 -6.98 24.14
CA GLN A 145 37.63 -7.19 23.77
C GLN A 145 38.14 -5.99 22.99
N HIS A 146 39.25 -5.41 23.46
CA HIS A 146 39.95 -4.33 22.80
C HIS A 146 41.26 -4.85 22.24
N SER A 147 41.44 -4.71 20.93
CA SER A 147 42.67 -5.04 20.24
C SER A 147 43.59 -3.83 20.16
N SER A 148 44.77 -3.97 19.53
CA SER A 148 45.60 -2.81 19.23
C SER A 148 44.93 -1.95 18.15
N ILE A 149 45.23 -0.64 18.15
CA ILE A 149 44.68 0.32 17.18
C ILE A 149 44.92 -0.16 15.75
N GLU A 150 46.11 -0.70 15.46
CA GLU A 150 46.46 -1.21 14.13
C GLU A 150 45.58 -2.40 13.71
N LEU A 151 45.25 -3.28 14.64
CA LEU A 151 44.39 -4.44 14.36
C LEU A 151 42.94 -4.00 14.13
N GLU A 152 42.44 -3.03 14.91
CA GLU A 152 41.10 -2.48 14.73
C GLU A 152 40.97 -1.73 13.38
N GLN A 153 42.00 -0.97 12.99
CA GLN A 153 42.07 -0.32 11.66
C GLN A 153 42.10 -1.34 10.52
N GLN A 154 42.87 -2.42 10.66
CA GLN A 154 42.93 -3.48 9.66
C GLN A 154 41.60 -4.25 9.56
N THR A 155 40.94 -4.49 10.69
CA THR A 155 39.60 -5.08 10.75
C THR A 155 38.60 -4.21 9.99
N PHE A 156 38.57 -2.90 10.27
CA PHE A 156 37.70 -1.96 9.56
C PHE A 156 37.95 -1.95 8.06
N ALA A 157 39.21 -1.79 7.63
CA ALA A 157 39.56 -1.69 6.22
C ALA A 157 39.20 -2.98 5.45
N THR A 158 39.39 -4.14 6.08
CA THR A 158 39.02 -5.44 5.49
C THR A 158 37.50 -5.58 5.38
N ALA A 159 36.76 -5.24 6.44
CA ALA A 159 35.29 -5.30 6.43
C ALA A 159 34.68 -4.38 5.37
N LEU A 160 35.17 -3.14 5.29
CA LEU A 160 34.70 -2.16 4.32
C LEU A 160 34.97 -2.60 2.87
N ALA A 161 36.17 -3.15 2.61
CA ALA A 161 36.54 -3.67 1.29
C ALA A 161 35.65 -4.84 0.87
N THR A 162 35.41 -5.79 1.78
CA THR A 162 34.50 -6.93 1.53
C THR A 162 33.08 -6.45 1.24
N LEU A 163 32.50 -5.59 2.09
CA LEU A 163 31.14 -5.09 1.89
C LEU A 163 30.99 -4.32 0.57
N ARG A 164 32.00 -3.51 0.20
CA ARG A 164 32.02 -2.79 -1.07
C ARG A 164 32.03 -3.76 -2.26
N GLN A 165 32.83 -4.82 -2.19
CA GLN A 165 32.89 -5.83 -3.25
C GLN A 165 31.56 -6.58 -3.41
N GLU A 166 30.93 -6.96 -2.29
CA GLU A 166 29.61 -7.61 -2.27
C GLU A 166 28.53 -6.72 -2.92
N LYS A 167 28.47 -5.44 -2.54
CA LYS A 167 27.49 -4.50 -3.12
C LYS A 167 27.72 -4.25 -4.61
N ILE A 168 28.97 -4.14 -5.06
CA ILE A 168 29.29 -4.00 -6.49
C ILE A 168 28.87 -5.25 -7.26
N ALA A 169 29.04 -6.44 -6.67
CA ALA A 169 28.57 -7.68 -7.28
C ALA A 169 27.04 -7.72 -7.36
N ALA A 170 26.34 -7.33 -6.29
CA ALA A 170 24.89 -7.25 -6.24
C ALA A 170 24.32 -6.26 -7.27
N LEU A 171 24.92 -5.07 -7.41
CA LEU A 171 24.50 -4.06 -8.39
C LEU A 171 24.44 -4.56 -9.83
N ARG A 172 25.28 -5.54 -10.18
CA ARG A 172 25.30 -6.14 -11.53
C ARG A 172 24.12 -7.07 -11.79
N LEU A 173 23.44 -7.52 -10.73
CA LEU A 173 22.36 -8.51 -10.76
C LEU A 173 20.99 -7.90 -10.46
N THR A 174 20.95 -6.70 -9.87
CA THR A 174 19.74 -6.00 -9.47
C THR A 174 19.39 -4.87 -10.43
N GLU A 175 18.10 -4.66 -10.69
CA GLU A 175 17.56 -3.54 -11.47
C GLU A 175 16.48 -2.79 -10.67
N GLY A 176 16.16 -1.57 -11.09
CA GLY A 176 15.09 -0.76 -10.50
C GLY A 176 15.41 -0.23 -9.10
N ILE A 177 14.44 -0.25 -8.18
CA ILE A 177 14.55 0.41 -6.87
C ILE A 177 15.63 -0.23 -6.00
N GLU A 178 15.82 -1.55 -6.10
CA GLU A 178 16.87 -2.25 -5.38
C GLU A 178 18.27 -1.83 -5.87
N HIS A 179 18.42 -1.60 -7.17
CA HIS A 179 19.65 -1.06 -7.75
C HIS A 179 19.94 0.35 -7.24
N ASP A 180 18.94 1.25 -7.31
CA ASP A 180 19.08 2.64 -6.85
C ASP A 180 19.46 2.71 -5.35
N LEU A 181 18.90 1.82 -4.53
CA LEU A 181 19.24 1.70 -3.11
C LEU A 181 20.69 1.24 -2.91
N LEU A 182 21.12 0.20 -3.63
CA LEU A 182 22.49 -0.32 -3.54
C LEU A 182 23.52 0.72 -3.99
N GLU A 183 23.20 1.49 -5.04
CA GLU A 183 24.04 2.59 -5.52
C GLU A 183 24.18 3.68 -4.45
N ALA A 184 23.07 4.06 -3.81
CA ALA A 184 23.06 5.02 -2.70
C ALA A 184 23.88 4.53 -1.50
N HIS A 185 23.79 3.23 -1.15
CA HIS A 185 24.59 2.64 -0.07
C HIS A 185 26.09 2.63 -0.43
N LEU A 186 26.43 2.33 -1.69
CA LEU A 186 27.83 2.33 -2.15
C LEU A 186 28.45 3.73 -2.18
N ALA A 187 27.68 4.74 -2.58
CA ALA A 187 28.11 6.13 -2.53
C ALA A 187 28.49 6.53 -1.10
N PHE A 188 27.66 6.15 -0.12
CA PHE A 188 27.92 6.44 1.29
C PHE A 188 29.10 5.64 1.86
N ILE A 189 29.19 4.33 1.58
CA ILE A 189 30.32 3.50 2.00
C ILE A 189 31.65 4.00 1.41
N SER A 190 31.60 4.63 0.23
CA SER A 190 32.76 5.19 -0.46
C SER A 190 33.05 6.65 -0.08
N ASP A 191 32.27 7.24 0.83
CA ASP A 191 32.44 8.62 1.27
C ASP A 191 33.68 8.75 2.16
N GLY A 192 34.59 9.65 1.78
CA GLY A 192 35.86 9.86 2.48
C GLY A 192 35.66 10.46 3.88
N GLU A 193 34.73 11.41 4.04
CA GLU A 193 34.49 12.06 5.34
C GLU A 193 33.93 11.07 6.36
N PHE A 194 33.04 10.18 5.93
CA PHE A 194 32.53 9.11 6.80
C PHE A 194 33.63 8.12 7.22
N GLN A 195 34.49 7.71 6.29
CA GLN A 195 35.62 6.81 6.59
C GLN A 195 36.65 7.48 7.51
N ASP A 196 36.97 8.74 7.26
CA ASP A 196 37.90 9.53 8.09
C ASP A 196 37.36 9.68 9.52
N SER A 197 36.05 9.94 9.67
CA SER A 197 35.40 10.00 10.99
C SER A 197 35.51 8.69 11.77
N ILE A 198 35.35 7.54 11.12
CA ILE A 198 35.59 6.23 11.76
C ILE A 198 37.06 6.09 12.15
N GLY A 199 37.97 6.51 11.28
CA GLY A 199 39.42 6.52 11.54
C GLY A 199 39.79 7.34 12.78
N ASP A 200 39.17 8.50 12.97
CA ASP A 200 39.39 9.36 14.13
C ASP A 200 38.97 8.67 15.44
N TYR A 201 37.83 7.98 15.45
CA TYR A 201 37.38 7.22 16.62
C TYR A 201 38.29 6.03 16.94
N LEU A 202 38.79 5.34 15.92
CA LEU A 202 39.78 4.27 16.08
C LEU A 202 41.10 4.80 16.69
N MET A 203 41.57 5.97 16.23
CA MET A 203 42.76 6.62 16.78
C MET A 203 42.60 7.06 18.25
N GLN A 204 41.36 7.30 18.69
CA GLN A 204 41.02 7.56 20.09
C GLN A 204 40.99 6.28 20.96
N GLY A 205 41.32 5.12 20.39
CA GLY A 205 41.40 3.85 21.11
C GLY A 205 40.06 3.12 21.27
N GLN A 206 39.03 3.52 20.53
CA GLN A 206 37.77 2.79 20.50
C GLN A 206 37.89 1.52 19.64
N SER A 207 37.09 0.50 19.93
CA SER A 207 37.01 -0.68 19.07
C SER A 207 36.39 -0.34 17.72
N CYS A 208 36.68 -1.13 16.68
CA CYS A 208 36.08 -0.96 15.36
C CYS A 208 34.55 -0.92 15.41
N TRP A 209 33.95 -1.73 16.28
CA TRP A 209 32.52 -1.72 16.53
C TRP A 209 31.99 -0.36 17.02
N GLN A 210 32.62 0.19 18.04
CA GLN A 210 32.22 1.47 18.64
C GLN A 210 32.47 2.64 17.67
N ALA A 211 33.61 2.62 16.98
CA ALA A 211 33.98 3.65 16.02
C ALA A 211 32.97 3.75 14.86
N VAL A 212 32.55 2.62 14.30
CA VAL A 212 31.52 2.58 13.24
C VAL A 212 30.18 3.14 13.74
N LEU A 213 29.74 2.76 14.94
CA LEU A 213 28.47 3.22 15.50
C LEU A 213 28.49 4.71 15.83
N HIS A 214 29.53 5.23 16.47
CA HIS A 214 29.62 6.66 16.79
C HIS A 214 29.70 7.53 15.54
N ALA A 215 30.52 7.17 14.54
CA ALA A 215 30.55 7.89 13.27
C ALA A 215 29.19 7.88 12.57
N ALA A 216 28.49 6.75 12.58
CA ALA A 216 27.14 6.62 12.03
C ALA A 216 26.10 7.48 12.79
N MET A 217 26.20 7.57 14.11
CA MET A 217 25.35 8.42 14.94
C MET A 217 25.60 9.91 14.69
N ASP A 218 26.85 10.34 14.59
CA ASP A 218 27.21 11.72 14.26
C ASP A 218 26.67 12.12 12.89
N TYR A 219 26.84 11.25 11.90
CA TYR A 219 26.32 11.48 10.56
C TYR A 219 24.79 11.53 10.54
N SER A 220 24.13 10.63 11.28
CA SER A 220 22.66 10.65 11.45
C SER A 220 22.19 11.96 12.08
N ALA A 221 22.92 12.49 13.07
CA ALA A 221 22.62 13.78 13.70
C ALA A 221 22.76 14.95 12.71
N LEU A 222 23.68 14.89 11.74
CA LEU A 222 23.78 15.88 10.66
C LEU A 222 22.57 15.80 9.72
N LEU A 223 22.15 14.60 9.32
CA LEU A 223 20.98 14.41 8.44
C LEU A 223 19.68 14.93 9.08
N LEU A 224 19.50 14.70 10.39
CA LEU A 224 18.34 15.19 11.13
C LEU A 224 18.26 16.72 11.22
N ARG A 225 19.37 17.44 11.02
CA ARG A 225 19.41 18.92 10.99
C ARG A 225 19.04 19.51 9.62
N SER A 226 18.92 18.68 8.58
CA SER A 226 18.52 19.14 7.25
C SER A 226 17.10 19.73 7.28
N SER A 227 16.81 20.73 6.44
CA SER A 227 15.44 21.23 6.22
C SER A 227 14.56 20.24 5.45
N SER A 228 15.18 19.29 4.75
CA SER A 228 14.49 18.33 3.89
C SER A 228 14.03 17.11 4.69
N ARG A 229 12.71 16.91 4.78
CA ARG A 229 12.10 15.70 5.40
C ARG A 229 12.57 14.41 4.75
N TYR A 230 12.88 14.43 3.45
CA TYR A 230 13.41 13.26 2.76
C TYR A 230 14.81 12.88 3.28
N ILE A 231 15.69 13.86 3.45
CA ILE A 231 17.05 13.63 3.98
C ILE A 231 17.00 13.18 5.44
N GLN A 232 16.13 13.77 6.26
CA GLN A 232 15.91 13.36 7.66
C GLN A 232 15.50 11.87 7.77
N GLN A 233 14.75 11.36 6.79
CA GLN A 233 14.26 9.98 6.76
C GLN A 233 15.32 8.95 6.36
N ARG A 234 16.54 9.36 5.98
CA ARG A 234 17.65 8.46 5.63
C ARG A 234 18.45 7.91 6.81
N THR A 235 18.09 8.28 8.04
CA THR A 235 18.74 7.76 9.26
C THR A 235 18.72 6.21 9.32
N LEU A 236 17.64 5.59 8.83
CA LEU A 236 17.55 4.12 8.74
C LEU A 236 18.53 3.52 7.71
N ASP A 237 18.85 4.24 6.63
CA ASP A 237 19.86 3.79 5.65
C ASP A 237 21.26 3.77 6.30
N ILE A 238 21.57 4.79 7.12
CA ILE A 238 22.84 4.88 7.84
C ILE A 238 22.97 3.74 8.85
N LEU A 239 21.90 3.46 9.60
CA LEU A 239 21.84 2.30 10.49
C LEU A 239 22.00 0.99 9.71
N ASP A 240 21.37 0.87 8.53
CA ASP A 240 21.50 -0.31 7.69
C ASP A 240 22.95 -0.54 7.25
N ILE A 241 23.63 0.52 6.82
CA ILE A 241 25.03 0.43 6.40
C ILE A 241 25.93 0.10 7.59
N ALA A 242 25.75 0.78 8.73
CA ALA A 242 26.51 0.50 9.94
C ALA A 242 26.35 -0.97 10.35
N THR A 243 25.13 -1.49 10.42
CA THR A 243 24.89 -2.89 10.76
C THR A 243 25.46 -3.87 9.73
N GLN A 244 25.50 -3.51 8.45
CA GLN A 244 26.15 -4.33 7.42
C GLN A 244 27.67 -4.36 7.57
N ILE A 245 28.32 -3.22 7.87
CA ILE A 245 29.76 -3.18 8.17
C ILE A 245 30.06 -4.07 9.39
N LEU A 246 29.27 -3.94 10.45
CA LEU A 246 29.43 -4.73 11.67
C LEU A 246 29.21 -6.23 11.42
N ARG A 247 28.28 -6.61 10.52
CA ARG A 247 28.06 -8.02 10.13
C ARG A 247 29.28 -8.62 9.45
N THR A 248 29.98 -7.84 8.63
CA THR A 248 31.20 -8.30 7.98
C THR A 248 32.33 -8.51 9.00
N ILE A 249 32.31 -7.79 10.12
CA ILE A 249 33.27 -7.93 11.22
C ILE A 249 32.93 -9.15 12.08
N ASP A 250 31.66 -9.29 12.49
CA ASP A 250 31.16 -10.40 13.30
C ASP A 250 29.84 -10.94 12.74
N GLN A 251 29.94 -12.01 11.97
CA GLN A 251 28.79 -12.70 11.38
C GLN A 251 27.96 -13.48 12.41
N THR A 252 28.48 -13.69 13.62
CA THR A 252 27.83 -14.52 14.65
C THR A 252 27.02 -13.71 15.65
N HIS A 253 27.16 -12.38 15.64
CA HIS A 253 26.53 -11.51 16.62
C HIS A 253 24.98 -11.59 16.56
N PRO A 254 24.27 -11.87 17.67
CA PRO A 254 22.82 -12.10 17.66
C PRO A 254 21.98 -10.95 17.08
N LEU A 255 22.30 -9.70 17.41
CA LEU A 255 21.58 -8.52 16.89
C LEU A 255 21.85 -8.20 15.41
N LEU A 256 22.88 -8.82 14.84
CA LEU A 256 23.29 -8.61 13.46
C LEU A 256 22.77 -9.71 12.52
N GLN A 257 22.09 -10.72 13.06
CA GLN A 257 21.46 -11.74 12.25
C GLN A 257 20.38 -11.14 11.36
N GLU A 258 20.22 -11.73 10.17
CA GLU A 258 19.16 -11.35 9.24
C GLU A 258 17.78 -11.53 9.87
N ALA A 259 16.77 -10.90 9.26
CA ALA A 259 15.38 -11.09 9.66
C ALA A 259 15.07 -12.60 9.76
N PRO A 260 14.34 -13.05 10.80
CA PRO A 260 14.05 -14.46 11.00
C PRO A 260 13.38 -15.05 9.75
N ALA A 261 13.85 -16.23 9.34
CA ALA A 261 13.31 -16.91 8.17
C ALA A 261 11.84 -17.29 8.42
N LEU A 262 10.94 -16.62 7.72
CA LEU A 262 9.52 -16.96 7.75
C LEU A 262 9.32 -18.31 7.04
N THR A 263 8.69 -19.26 7.74
CA THR A 263 8.40 -20.61 7.23
C THR A 263 7.02 -20.73 6.58
N ALA A 264 6.16 -19.74 6.77
CA ALA A 264 4.81 -19.64 6.22
C ALA A 264 4.43 -18.14 6.04
N PRO A 265 3.38 -17.82 5.26
CA PRO A 265 2.86 -16.46 5.16
C PRO A 265 2.57 -15.84 6.52
N ALA A 266 3.09 -14.64 6.78
CA ALA A 266 2.94 -13.91 8.03
C ALA A 266 2.75 -12.40 7.80
N VAL A 267 2.08 -11.74 8.75
CA VAL A 267 2.09 -10.28 8.84
C VAL A 267 3.22 -9.88 9.78
N VAL A 268 4.20 -9.12 9.27
CA VAL A 268 5.38 -8.73 10.05
C VAL A 268 5.13 -7.43 10.80
N PHE A 269 5.36 -7.45 12.10
CA PHE A 269 5.28 -6.29 12.99
C PHE A 269 6.69 -5.89 13.41
N ALA A 270 7.07 -4.64 13.18
CA ALA A 270 8.38 -4.12 13.57
C ALA A 270 8.28 -2.62 13.87
N SER A 271 9.13 -2.08 14.75
CA SER A 271 9.14 -0.63 14.94
C SER A 271 9.65 0.10 13.69
N ALA A 272 10.69 -0.46 13.08
CA ALA A 272 11.20 -0.13 11.77
C ALA A 272 11.89 -1.38 11.17
N LEU A 273 11.97 -1.45 9.84
CA LEU A 273 12.86 -2.40 9.16
C LEU A 273 13.84 -1.64 8.32
N THR A 274 15.11 -2.04 8.34
CA THR A 274 16.07 -1.54 7.36
C THR A 274 15.77 -2.13 5.99
N PRO A 275 16.17 -1.47 4.88
CA PRO A 275 16.00 -2.01 3.54
C PRO A 275 16.58 -3.42 3.38
N SER A 276 17.79 -3.69 3.90
CA SER A 276 18.37 -5.04 3.84
C SER A 276 17.59 -6.08 4.66
N GLN A 277 16.99 -5.71 5.80
CA GLN A 277 16.12 -6.62 6.54
C GLN A 277 14.86 -6.97 5.74
N LEU A 278 14.22 -5.99 5.08
CA LEU A 278 13.04 -6.25 4.26
C LEU A 278 13.35 -7.14 3.06
N LEU A 279 14.49 -6.92 2.39
CA LEU A 279 14.93 -7.74 1.25
C LEU A 279 15.32 -9.18 1.65
N ALA A 280 15.80 -9.38 2.87
CA ALA A 280 16.13 -10.72 3.38
C ALA A 280 14.87 -11.59 3.61
N ILE A 281 13.70 -10.97 3.80
CA ILE A 281 12.45 -11.70 3.99
C ILE A 281 11.95 -12.22 2.64
N LYS A 282 11.75 -13.54 2.53
CA LYS A 282 11.16 -14.15 1.34
C LYS A 282 9.78 -13.59 1.06
N ARG A 283 9.61 -12.96 -0.11
CA ARG A 283 8.36 -12.32 -0.55
C ARG A 283 7.14 -13.25 -0.46
N GLU A 284 7.29 -14.53 -0.80
CA GLU A 284 6.20 -15.53 -0.75
C GLU A 284 5.62 -15.73 0.67
N ASN A 285 6.42 -15.44 1.71
CA ASN A 285 6.03 -15.61 3.10
C ASN A 285 5.72 -14.26 3.79
N LEU A 286 5.87 -13.14 3.10
CA LEU A 286 5.54 -11.81 3.62
C LEU A 286 4.15 -11.38 3.14
N ALA A 287 3.13 -11.68 3.94
CA ALA A 287 1.74 -11.37 3.58
C ALA A 287 1.42 -9.88 3.76
N GLY A 288 2.03 -9.21 4.74
CA GLY A 288 1.81 -7.80 5.02
C GLY A 288 2.81 -7.25 6.04
N LEU A 289 2.85 -5.93 6.18
CA LEU A 289 3.81 -5.22 7.02
C LEU A 289 3.13 -4.14 7.88
N VAL A 290 3.49 -4.09 9.16
CA VAL A 290 3.00 -3.10 10.13
C VAL A 290 4.20 -2.47 10.84
N LEU A 291 4.37 -1.17 10.64
CA LEU A 291 5.52 -0.41 11.13
C LEU A 291 5.10 0.68 12.12
N SER A 292 5.80 0.81 13.25
CA SER A 292 5.44 1.85 14.24
C SER A 292 5.96 3.23 13.87
N ASN A 293 7.18 3.32 13.34
CA ASN A 293 7.89 4.58 13.14
C ASN A 293 8.50 4.57 11.74
N THR A 294 7.71 4.78 10.69
CA THR A 294 8.24 4.77 9.31
C THR A 294 7.55 5.82 8.46
N GLY A 295 8.33 6.82 8.05
CA GLY A 295 7.83 7.87 7.16
C GLY A 295 7.43 7.33 5.78
N LYS A 296 6.39 7.93 5.19
CA LYS A 296 5.83 7.57 3.86
C LYS A 296 6.86 7.50 2.71
N ASN A 297 7.98 8.24 2.84
CA ASN A 297 9.03 8.32 1.82
C ASN A 297 10.34 7.62 2.23
N SER A 298 10.34 6.84 3.31
CA SER A 298 11.49 5.99 3.65
C SER A 298 11.74 4.93 2.57
N HIS A 299 12.98 4.49 2.39
CA HIS A 299 13.29 3.42 1.42
C HIS A 299 12.54 2.12 1.71
N THR A 300 12.30 1.80 2.98
CA THR A 300 11.46 0.66 3.38
C THR A 300 10.02 0.82 2.89
N ALA A 301 9.44 2.02 3.00
CA ALA A 301 8.09 2.31 2.48
C ALA A 301 8.02 2.26 0.95
N ILE A 302 9.05 2.80 0.27
CA ILE A 302 9.16 2.77 -1.19
C ILE A 302 9.27 1.31 -1.68
N LEU A 303 10.12 0.52 -1.03
CA LEU A 303 10.33 -0.89 -1.37
C LEU A 303 9.06 -1.72 -1.13
N ALA A 304 8.38 -1.55 0.01
CA ALA A 304 7.13 -2.24 0.30
C ALA A 304 6.06 -1.97 -0.77
N ARG A 305 5.94 -0.72 -1.23
CA ARG A 305 5.03 -0.34 -2.33
C ARG A 305 5.44 -0.93 -3.67
N ALA A 306 6.73 -0.91 -4.00
CA ALA A 306 7.25 -1.53 -5.23
C ALA A 306 7.00 -3.04 -5.28
N LEU A 307 7.07 -3.68 -4.12
CA LEU A 307 6.76 -5.10 -3.94
C LEU A 307 5.25 -5.36 -3.79
N ALA A 308 4.40 -4.33 -3.83
CA ALA A 308 2.94 -4.42 -3.63
C ALA A 308 2.55 -5.21 -2.37
N ILE A 309 3.30 -5.01 -1.28
CA ILE A 309 3.03 -5.64 0.02
C ILE A 309 2.07 -4.73 0.79
N PRO A 310 0.89 -5.22 1.24
CA PRO A 310 0.01 -4.45 2.11
C PRO A 310 0.76 -3.91 3.32
N THR A 311 0.81 -2.59 3.51
CA THR A 311 1.69 -1.95 4.51
C THR A 311 1.03 -0.78 5.22
N LEU A 312 1.03 -0.84 6.55
CA LEU A 312 0.69 0.28 7.45
C LEU A 312 1.93 0.80 8.18
N ALA A 313 1.98 2.11 8.37
CA ALA A 313 2.97 2.81 9.18
C ALA A 313 2.30 3.62 10.30
N ASP A 314 3.10 4.20 11.19
CA ASP A 314 2.67 5.12 12.25
C ASP A 314 1.56 4.54 13.14
N ILE A 315 1.64 3.24 13.43
CA ILE A 315 0.66 2.47 14.20
C ILE A 315 1.31 1.87 15.45
N ALA A 316 0.63 1.99 16.58
CA ALA A 316 1.09 1.39 17.83
C ALA A 316 1.07 -0.14 17.73
N LEU A 317 2.25 -0.77 17.84
CA LEU A 317 2.34 -2.22 17.80
C LEU A 317 1.66 -2.84 19.03
N PRO A 318 0.91 -3.93 18.88
CA PRO A 318 0.31 -4.62 20.01
C PRO A 318 1.40 -5.15 20.95
N THR A 319 1.21 -4.92 22.24
CA THR A 319 2.19 -5.26 23.29
C THR A 319 2.28 -6.77 23.55
N ASP A 320 1.24 -7.51 23.17
CA ASP A 320 1.16 -8.96 23.28
C ASP A 320 0.58 -9.59 22.00
N SER A 321 1.48 -10.01 21.12
CA SER A 321 1.15 -10.83 19.94
C SER A 321 1.19 -12.33 20.26
N SER A 322 1.58 -12.70 21.49
CA SER A 322 1.81 -14.09 21.86
C SER A 322 0.46 -14.81 22.03
N GLY A 323 0.22 -15.81 21.18
CA GLY A 323 -1.05 -16.57 21.16
C GLY A 323 -2.09 -16.09 20.15
N GLN A 324 -1.88 -14.97 19.44
CA GLN A 324 -2.73 -14.57 18.33
C GLN A 324 -2.52 -15.51 17.13
N LYS A 325 -3.58 -16.16 16.65
CA LYS A 325 -3.50 -17.09 15.51
C LYS A 325 -3.48 -16.38 14.16
N LEU A 326 -4.24 -15.30 14.02
CA LEU A 326 -4.39 -14.53 12.79
C LEU A 326 -4.66 -13.07 13.12
N VAL A 327 -4.14 -12.18 12.28
CA VAL A 327 -4.51 -10.76 12.24
C VAL A 327 -5.04 -10.41 10.86
N VAL A 328 -5.87 -9.38 10.76
CA VAL A 328 -6.29 -8.79 9.48
C VAL A 328 -5.66 -7.41 9.35
N LEU A 329 -4.86 -7.23 8.31
CA LEU A 329 -4.31 -5.97 7.87
C LEU A 329 -5.10 -5.50 6.65
N ASP A 330 -5.77 -4.37 6.75
CA ASP A 330 -6.44 -3.73 5.61
C ASP A 330 -5.84 -2.34 5.42
N ALA A 331 -4.82 -2.30 4.57
CA ALA A 331 -4.08 -1.06 4.31
C ALA A 331 -4.92 -0.05 3.53
N GLY A 332 -5.93 -0.49 2.76
CA GLY A 332 -6.83 0.41 2.03
C GLY A 332 -7.64 1.33 2.96
N TYR A 333 -8.13 0.77 4.07
CA TYR A 333 -8.83 1.56 5.11
C TYR A 333 -7.91 2.08 6.22
N GLY A 334 -6.62 1.73 6.19
CA GLY A 334 -5.67 2.19 7.21
C GLY A 334 -5.82 1.44 8.53
N ILE A 335 -6.29 0.18 8.55
CA ILE A 335 -6.69 -0.51 9.79
C ILE A 335 -5.99 -1.86 10.00
N LEU A 336 -5.76 -2.18 11.27
CA LEU A 336 -5.28 -3.46 11.76
C LEU A 336 -6.27 -4.03 12.78
N ILE A 337 -6.73 -5.26 12.57
CA ILE A 337 -7.62 -5.99 13.46
C ILE A 337 -6.84 -7.17 14.05
N THR A 338 -6.66 -7.18 15.36
CA THR A 338 -5.96 -8.25 16.09
C THR A 338 -6.91 -9.26 16.72
N ASP A 339 -8.09 -8.82 17.14
CA ASP A 339 -9.17 -9.70 17.61
C ASP A 339 -10.07 -10.13 16.43
N VAL A 340 -9.63 -11.17 15.72
CA VAL A 340 -10.29 -11.65 14.50
C VAL A 340 -11.32 -12.72 14.85
N THR A 341 -12.61 -12.38 14.73
CA THR A 341 -13.71 -13.35 14.83
C THR A 341 -13.87 -14.15 13.52
N GLU A 342 -14.49 -15.34 13.60
CA GLU A 342 -14.80 -16.13 12.40
C GLU A 342 -15.67 -15.37 11.39
N ARG A 343 -16.56 -14.49 11.90
CA ARG A 343 -17.39 -13.62 11.06
C ARG A 343 -16.54 -12.63 10.27
N ILE A 344 -15.64 -11.90 10.95
CA ILE A 344 -14.72 -10.96 10.31
C ILE A 344 -13.87 -11.69 9.26
N LEU A 345 -13.33 -12.85 9.62
CA LEU A 345 -12.51 -13.67 8.73
C LEU A 345 -13.26 -14.10 7.47
N ARG A 346 -14.52 -14.52 7.61
CA ARG A 346 -15.40 -14.90 6.50
C ARG A 346 -15.67 -13.73 5.55
N ASP A 347 -16.01 -12.56 6.09
CA ASP A 347 -16.32 -11.38 5.28
C ASP A 347 -15.08 -10.85 4.55
N TYR A 348 -13.92 -10.85 5.20
CA TYR A 348 -12.65 -10.49 4.56
C TYR A 348 -12.18 -11.49 3.50
N ARG A 349 -12.40 -12.80 3.71
CA ARG A 349 -12.13 -13.81 2.68
C ARG A 349 -13.03 -13.61 1.46
N HIS A 350 -14.29 -13.24 1.66
CA HIS A 350 -15.19 -12.89 0.56
C HIS A 350 -14.71 -11.65 -0.18
N GLU A 351 -14.30 -10.62 0.56
CA GLU A 351 -13.75 -9.38 0.02
C GLU A 351 -12.52 -9.62 -0.88
N ILE A 352 -11.55 -10.41 -0.41
CA ILE A 352 -10.37 -10.80 -1.20
C ILE A 352 -10.78 -11.56 -2.47
N ALA A 353 -11.71 -12.51 -2.36
CA ALA A 353 -12.17 -13.28 -3.51
C ALA A 353 -12.86 -12.40 -4.57
N VAL A 354 -13.67 -11.44 -4.14
CA VAL A 354 -14.34 -10.47 -5.02
C VAL A 354 -13.32 -9.56 -5.73
N GLN A 355 -12.32 -9.05 -5.01
CA GLN A 355 -11.24 -8.25 -5.61
C GLN A 355 -10.43 -9.05 -6.64
N GLN A 356 -10.07 -10.29 -6.33
CA GLN A 356 -9.35 -11.17 -7.27
C GLN A 356 -10.17 -11.47 -8.52
N GLN A 357 -11.47 -11.74 -8.38
CA GLN A 357 -12.36 -11.92 -9.52
C GLN A 357 -12.43 -10.66 -10.38
N LYS A 358 -12.50 -9.47 -9.76
CA LYS A 358 -12.52 -8.21 -10.49
C LYS A 358 -11.24 -7.96 -11.29
N ILE A 359 -10.07 -8.23 -10.70
CA ILE A 359 -8.78 -8.09 -11.38
C ILE A 359 -8.69 -8.98 -12.63
N ASN A 360 -9.30 -10.17 -12.57
CA ASN A 360 -9.30 -11.14 -13.66
C ASN A 360 -10.42 -10.90 -14.71
N GLN A 361 -11.30 -9.91 -14.52
CA GLN A 361 -12.40 -9.65 -15.43
C GLN A 361 -11.98 -8.82 -16.65
N PRO A 362 -12.50 -9.13 -17.85
CA PRO A 362 -12.30 -8.29 -19.02
C PRO A 362 -13.01 -6.92 -18.86
N PRO A 363 -12.50 -5.87 -19.54
CA PRO A 363 -13.12 -4.55 -19.54
C PRO A 363 -14.56 -4.60 -20.05
N ALA A 364 -15.40 -3.73 -19.49
CA ALA A 364 -16.82 -3.68 -19.79
C ALA A 364 -17.09 -3.45 -21.28
N GLN A 365 -17.93 -4.28 -21.88
CA GLN A 365 -18.51 -4.01 -23.19
C GLN A 365 -19.77 -3.16 -23.00
N SER A 366 -19.89 -2.07 -23.77
CA SER A 366 -21.07 -1.21 -23.76
C SER A 366 -22.24 -1.92 -24.45
N ALA A 367 -22.97 -2.72 -23.71
CA ALA A 367 -24.26 -3.25 -24.13
C ALA A 367 -25.37 -2.56 -23.33
N ASP A 368 -26.53 -2.41 -23.95
CA ASP A 368 -27.77 -2.06 -23.27
C ASP A 368 -28.06 -3.14 -22.21
N LYS A 369 -28.16 -2.74 -20.95
CA LYS A 369 -28.22 -3.65 -19.81
C LYS A 369 -29.68 -3.80 -19.37
N SER A 370 -30.31 -4.89 -19.80
CA SER A 370 -31.65 -5.28 -19.36
C SER A 370 -31.80 -5.24 -17.84
N LEU A 371 -33.01 -4.89 -17.38
CA LEU A 371 -33.40 -4.79 -15.96
C LEU A 371 -33.07 -6.05 -15.14
N LEU A 372 -33.21 -7.22 -15.75
CA LEU A 372 -32.88 -8.52 -15.17
C LEU A 372 -32.22 -9.38 -16.22
N THR A 373 -31.16 -10.09 -15.84
CA THR A 373 -30.55 -11.18 -16.63
C THR A 373 -30.35 -12.40 -15.75
N PRO A 374 -30.20 -13.62 -16.31
CA PRO A 374 -30.03 -14.84 -15.51
C PRO A 374 -28.83 -14.77 -14.54
N GLU A 375 -27.76 -14.07 -14.92
CA GLU A 375 -26.56 -13.91 -14.11
C GLU A 375 -26.81 -13.09 -12.84
N MET A 376 -27.89 -12.30 -12.77
CA MET A 376 -28.23 -11.51 -11.57
C MET A 376 -28.89 -12.34 -10.46
N ILE A 377 -29.18 -13.62 -10.73
CA ILE A 377 -29.81 -14.55 -9.79
C ILE A 377 -28.74 -15.39 -9.11
N GLN A 378 -28.47 -15.09 -7.84
CA GLN A 378 -27.60 -15.90 -6.98
C GLN A 378 -28.40 -17.05 -6.38
N TRP A 379 -27.91 -18.27 -6.60
CA TRP A 379 -28.53 -19.49 -6.08
C TRP A 379 -27.82 -19.97 -4.83
N ASP A 380 -28.59 -20.44 -3.85
CA ASP A 380 -28.10 -20.97 -2.57
C ASP A 380 -27.02 -20.10 -1.92
N LEU A 381 -27.25 -18.79 -1.89
CA LEU A 381 -26.35 -17.81 -1.31
C LEU A 381 -26.18 -18.07 0.19
N ALA A 382 -24.97 -18.45 0.59
CA ALA A 382 -24.65 -18.68 1.99
C ALA A 382 -24.40 -17.35 2.72
N VAL A 383 -25.26 -17.04 3.67
CA VAL A 383 -25.26 -15.83 4.51
C VAL A 383 -25.71 -16.18 5.92
N GLU A 384 -25.26 -15.47 6.95
CA GLU A 384 -25.74 -15.64 8.34
C GLU A 384 -26.78 -14.59 8.72
N ASP A 385 -26.75 -13.42 8.08
CA ASP A 385 -27.65 -12.32 8.39
C ASP A 385 -28.01 -11.47 7.16
N LYS A 386 -28.94 -10.53 7.38
CA LYS A 386 -29.39 -9.53 6.42
C LYS A 386 -28.23 -8.72 5.84
N ASN A 387 -27.27 -8.32 6.67
CA ASN A 387 -26.19 -7.42 6.26
C ASN A 387 -25.23 -8.12 5.29
N GLU A 388 -24.91 -9.39 5.54
CA GLU A 388 -24.12 -10.22 4.63
C GLU A 388 -24.82 -10.39 3.28
N ALA A 389 -26.14 -10.63 3.28
CA ALA A 389 -26.91 -10.78 2.07
C ALA A 389 -26.85 -9.53 1.20
N ILE A 390 -27.08 -8.35 1.80
CA ILE A 390 -27.00 -7.08 1.09
C ILE A 390 -25.58 -6.85 0.53
N LYS A 391 -24.54 -7.06 1.35
CA LYS A 391 -23.14 -6.90 0.92
C LYS A 391 -22.84 -7.79 -0.30
N LYS A 392 -23.12 -9.09 -0.21
CA LYS A 392 -22.81 -10.06 -1.28
C LYS A 392 -23.58 -9.81 -2.58
N MET A 393 -24.83 -9.35 -2.48
CA MET A 393 -25.62 -8.98 -3.65
C MET A 393 -25.06 -7.71 -4.33
N VAL A 394 -24.62 -6.72 -3.54
CA VAL A 394 -23.96 -5.51 -4.06
C VAL A 394 -22.61 -5.83 -4.69
N ASP A 395 -21.79 -6.66 -4.04
CA ASP A 395 -20.51 -7.13 -4.58
C ASP A 395 -20.71 -7.87 -5.92
N HIS A 396 -21.75 -8.68 -6.01
CA HIS A 396 -22.10 -9.37 -7.25
C HIS A 396 -22.51 -8.40 -8.37
N LEU A 397 -23.31 -7.37 -8.07
CA LEU A 397 -23.63 -6.32 -9.04
C LEU A 397 -22.38 -5.58 -9.52
N TRP A 398 -21.38 -5.38 -8.66
CA TRP A 398 -20.10 -4.78 -9.03
C TRP A 398 -19.27 -5.69 -9.95
N LEU A 399 -19.28 -6.99 -9.70
CA LEU A 399 -18.67 -8.01 -10.57
C LEU A 399 -19.38 -8.12 -11.92
N LEU A 400 -20.70 -7.94 -11.97
CA LEU A 400 -21.48 -7.86 -13.21
C LEU A 400 -21.41 -6.47 -13.88
N GLN A 401 -20.56 -5.58 -13.34
CA GLN A 401 -20.34 -4.23 -13.84
C GLN A 401 -21.63 -3.42 -13.94
N ARG A 402 -22.58 -3.66 -13.03
CA ARG A 402 -23.84 -2.90 -12.92
C ARG A 402 -23.72 -1.64 -12.07
N THR A 403 -22.77 -1.62 -11.14
CA THR A 403 -22.43 -0.44 -10.33
C THR A 403 -20.99 -0.03 -10.55
N ALA A 404 -20.74 1.28 -10.57
CA ALA A 404 -19.41 1.87 -10.59
C ALA A 404 -18.81 2.01 -9.18
N SER A 405 -19.65 2.07 -8.14
CA SER A 405 -19.24 2.17 -6.73
C SER A 405 -20.06 1.23 -5.86
N ARG A 406 -19.42 0.18 -5.36
CA ARG A 406 -20.04 -0.77 -4.44
C ARG A 406 -20.34 -0.11 -3.10
N GLU A 407 -19.45 0.74 -2.59
CA GLU A 407 -19.60 1.39 -1.28
C GLU A 407 -20.84 2.29 -1.27
N LYS A 408 -21.00 3.13 -2.32
CA LYS A 408 -22.14 4.03 -2.45
C LYS A 408 -23.46 3.26 -2.59
N LEU A 409 -23.50 2.23 -3.44
CA LEU A 409 -24.70 1.42 -3.63
C LEU A 409 -25.12 0.73 -2.31
N CYS A 410 -24.16 0.15 -1.60
CA CYS A 410 -24.42 -0.50 -0.32
C CYS A 410 -24.96 0.49 0.71
N GLN A 411 -24.33 1.67 0.82
CA GLN A 411 -24.75 2.74 1.72
C GLN A 411 -26.18 3.22 1.43
N ASP A 412 -26.54 3.40 0.16
CA ASP A 412 -27.88 3.87 -0.23
C ASP A 412 -28.97 2.84 0.07
N ILE A 413 -28.68 1.55 -0.15
CA ILE A 413 -29.59 0.46 0.22
C ILE A 413 -29.78 0.43 1.74
N TRP A 414 -28.70 0.50 2.51
CA TRP A 414 -28.79 0.53 3.97
C TRP A 414 -29.54 1.75 4.51
N ALA A 415 -29.35 2.93 3.93
CA ALA A 415 -30.05 4.14 4.35
C ALA A 415 -31.59 3.98 4.26
N ARG A 416 -32.07 3.11 3.36
CA ARG A 416 -33.49 2.74 3.24
C ARG A 416 -33.88 1.59 4.16
N GLU A 417 -32.99 0.61 4.33
CA GLU A 417 -33.27 -0.64 5.04
C GLU A 417 -33.19 -0.54 6.57
N ILE A 418 -32.49 0.46 7.10
CA ILE A 418 -32.32 0.67 8.56
C ILE A 418 -33.62 1.18 9.21
N PRO A 419 -34.27 2.25 8.73
CA PRO A 419 -35.45 2.79 9.40
C PRO A 419 -36.65 1.84 9.33
N PHE A 420 -36.81 1.14 8.20
CA PHE A 420 -37.92 0.23 7.94
C PHE A 420 -37.44 -0.99 7.13
N PRO A 421 -37.31 -2.18 7.76
CA PRO A 421 -36.94 -3.39 7.04
C PRO A 421 -37.95 -3.70 5.92
N THR A 422 -37.47 -3.99 4.72
CA THR A 422 -38.29 -4.17 3.51
C THR A 422 -38.84 -5.58 3.37
N VAL A 423 -39.61 -6.01 4.36
CA VAL A 423 -40.26 -7.33 4.37
C VAL A 423 -41.62 -7.26 3.69
N VAL A 424 -41.89 -8.18 2.77
CA VAL A 424 -43.20 -8.27 2.09
C VAL A 424 -44.08 -9.37 2.69
N GLY A 425 -43.46 -10.36 3.36
CA GLY A 425 -44.12 -11.56 3.88
C GLY A 425 -43.74 -12.81 3.09
N SER A 426 -44.26 -13.97 3.48
CA SER A 426 -44.07 -15.26 2.78
C SER A 426 -42.61 -15.67 2.50
N GLY A 427 -41.64 -15.13 3.24
CA GLY A 427 -40.22 -15.41 3.08
C GLY A 427 -39.45 -14.48 2.14
N PHE A 428 -40.02 -13.34 1.74
CA PHE A 428 -39.40 -12.40 0.80
C PHE A 428 -39.01 -11.05 1.42
N ALA A 429 -37.90 -10.49 0.94
CA ALA A 429 -37.48 -9.11 1.19
C ALA A 429 -37.19 -8.35 -0.12
N ILE A 430 -37.44 -7.03 -0.15
CA ILE A 430 -37.17 -6.15 -1.30
C ILE A 430 -36.32 -4.93 -0.90
N PRO A 431 -35.04 -5.12 -0.54
CA PRO A 431 -34.15 -3.98 -0.30
C PRO A 431 -34.03 -3.15 -1.57
N HIS A 432 -34.20 -1.84 -1.47
CA HIS A 432 -34.22 -0.98 -2.65
C HIS A 432 -33.60 0.39 -2.40
N ALA A 433 -33.02 0.95 -3.45
CA ALA A 433 -32.48 2.30 -3.44
C ALA A 433 -32.55 2.96 -4.82
N ARG A 434 -32.77 4.27 -4.82
CA ARG A 434 -32.42 5.14 -5.96
C ARG A 434 -31.03 5.69 -5.69
N THR A 435 -30.12 5.57 -6.65
CA THR A 435 -28.70 5.85 -6.45
C THR A 435 -28.01 6.30 -7.74
N SER A 436 -27.02 7.18 -7.60
CA SER A 436 -26.08 7.55 -8.66
C SER A 436 -25.03 6.48 -8.95
N ALA A 437 -24.92 5.44 -8.11
CA ALA A 437 -23.92 4.38 -8.28
C ALA A 437 -24.23 3.42 -9.45
N ILE A 438 -25.45 3.44 -9.99
CA ILE A 438 -25.92 2.59 -11.08
C ILE A 438 -26.38 3.44 -12.26
N GLU A 439 -25.90 3.13 -13.45
CA GLU A 439 -26.33 3.77 -14.69
C GLU A 439 -27.69 3.24 -15.19
N ASN A 440 -27.86 1.91 -15.20
CA ASN A 440 -29.05 1.22 -15.69
C ASN A 440 -29.76 0.49 -14.55
N SER A 441 -31.02 0.83 -14.29
CA SER A 441 -31.83 0.21 -13.24
C SER A 441 -31.80 -1.31 -13.36
N THR A 442 -31.65 -2.01 -12.23
CA THR A 442 -31.40 -3.45 -12.20
C THR A 442 -32.11 -4.12 -11.02
N VAL A 443 -32.52 -5.37 -11.22
CA VAL A 443 -33.04 -6.26 -10.18
C VAL A 443 -32.03 -7.39 -9.95
N SER A 444 -31.51 -7.49 -8.73
CA SER A 444 -30.69 -8.63 -8.29
C SER A 444 -31.50 -9.53 -7.38
N ILE A 445 -31.35 -10.84 -7.54
CA ILE A 445 -32.14 -11.82 -6.80
C ILE A 445 -31.19 -12.78 -6.10
N ALA A 446 -31.46 -13.09 -4.84
CA ALA A 446 -30.74 -14.11 -4.10
C ALA A 446 -31.72 -15.10 -3.48
N ARG A 447 -31.58 -16.38 -3.81
CA ARG A 447 -32.13 -17.48 -3.00
C ARG A 447 -31.11 -17.82 -1.93
N LEU A 448 -31.49 -17.73 -0.66
CA LEU A 448 -30.60 -17.99 0.46
C LEU A 448 -30.51 -19.49 0.75
N LYS A 449 -29.32 -19.95 1.12
CA LYS A 449 -29.08 -21.35 1.49
C LYS A 449 -29.85 -21.76 2.76
N GLN A 450 -30.01 -20.80 3.67
CA GLN A 450 -30.79 -20.91 4.90
C GLN A 450 -31.56 -19.60 5.07
N PRO A 451 -32.80 -19.64 5.60
CA PRO A 451 -33.52 -18.41 5.91
C PRO A 451 -32.78 -17.56 6.93
N VAL A 452 -32.83 -16.24 6.78
CA VAL A 452 -32.25 -15.28 7.73
C VAL A 452 -33.31 -14.36 8.31
N ALA A 453 -33.09 -13.90 9.55
CA ALA A 453 -33.97 -12.93 10.19
C ALA A 453 -33.88 -11.57 9.49
N TRP A 454 -35.03 -11.07 9.00
CA TRP A 454 -35.16 -9.80 8.32
C TRP A 454 -36.39 -9.09 8.87
N GLY A 455 -36.20 -8.05 9.69
CA GLY A 455 -37.33 -7.30 10.27
C GLY A 455 -38.31 -8.16 11.07
N GLY A 456 -37.86 -9.25 11.70
CA GLY A 456 -38.70 -10.17 12.48
C GLY A 456 -39.32 -11.33 11.68
N VAL A 457 -39.10 -11.39 10.36
CA VAL A 457 -39.55 -12.49 9.49
C VAL A 457 -38.35 -13.28 8.99
N GLN A 458 -38.52 -14.60 8.83
CA GLN A 458 -37.51 -15.45 8.18
C GLN A 458 -37.62 -15.30 6.66
N VAL A 459 -36.55 -14.81 6.03
CA VAL A 459 -36.48 -14.57 4.58
C VAL A 459 -35.58 -15.60 3.93
N ASP A 460 -36.07 -16.27 2.90
CA ASP A 460 -35.35 -17.27 2.10
C ASP A 460 -35.05 -16.77 0.67
N MET A 461 -35.67 -15.68 0.23
CA MET A 461 -35.43 -15.07 -1.07
C MET A 461 -35.45 -13.54 -1.02
N VAL A 462 -34.43 -12.90 -1.59
CA VAL A 462 -34.24 -11.44 -1.56
C VAL A 462 -34.29 -10.90 -2.99
N PHE A 463 -35.10 -9.85 -3.22
CA PHE A 463 -35.24 -9.15 -4.50
C PHE A 463 -34.72 -7.72 -4.34
N MET A 464 -33.42 -7.52 -4.59
CA MET A 464 -32.80 -6.21 -4.48
C MET A 464 -33.06 -5.36 -5.72
N LEU A 465 -33.71 -4.20 -5.54
CA LEU A 465 -34.03 -3.28 -6.62
C LEU A 465 -33.14 -2.04 -6.54
N SER A 466 -32.26 -1.87 -7.52
CA SER A 466 -31.34 -0.73 -7.56
C SER A 466 -31.64 0.13 -8.77
N ILE A 467 -32.02 1.38 -8.54
CA ILE A 467 -32.61 2.25 -9.56
C ILE A 467 -31.69 3.44 -9.83
N SER A 468 -31.44 3.68 -11.12
CA SER A 468 -30.64 4.79 -11.58
C SER A 468 -31.29 6.13 -11.22
N GLU A 469 -30.50 7.11 -10.79
CA GLU A 469 -30.97 8.48 -10.62
C GLU A 469 -31.41 9.12 -11.94
N HIS A 470 -30.84 8.66 -13.06
CA HIS A 470 -31.18 9.10 -14.41
C HIS A 470 -32.46 8.44 -14.98
N ALA A 471 -33.02 7.45 -14.27
CA ALA A 471 -34.30 6.84 -14.64
C ALA A 471 -35.44 7.87 -14.56
N ALA A 472 -36.47 7.69 -15.39
CA ALA A 472 -37.61 8.61 -15.41
C ALA A 472 -38.33 8.65 -14.04
N GLU A 473 -38.85 9.82 -13.62
CA GLU A 473 -39.39 10.05 -12.26
C GLU A 473 -40.43 9.02 -11.78
N HIS A 474 -41.16 8.36 -12.68
CA HIS A 474 -42.19 7.38 -12.36
C HIS A 474 -41.76 5.92 -12.54
N GLU A 475 -40.58 5.68 -13.10
CA GLU A 475 -40.09 4.34 -13.43
C GLU A 475 -39.78 3.53 -12.16
N HIS A 476 -39.23 4.18 -11.14
CA HIS A 476 -39.00 3.59 -9.82
C HIS A 476 -40.28 3.03 -9.20
N MET A 477 -41.33 3.87 -9.15
CA MET A 477 -42.61 3.48 -8.57
C MET A 477 -43.29 2.37 -9.37
N ARG A 478 -43.11 2.34 -10.70
CA ARG A 478 -43.62 1.28 -11.56
C ARG A 478 -42.95 -0.06 -11.23
N TYR A 479 -41.62 -0.13 -11.23
CA TYR A 479 -40.90 -1.38 -10.95
C TYR A 479 -41.15 -1.90 -9.54
N PHE A 480 -41.10 -1.02 -8.55
CA PHE A 480 -41.39 -1.39 -7.17
C PHE A 480 -42.82 -1.93 -7.02
N SER A 481 -43.82 -1.22 -7.57
CA SER A 481 -45.23 -1.64 -7.46
C SER A 481 -45.49 -2.96 -8.17
N THR A 482 -44.87 -3.19 -9.34
CA THR A 482 -44.99 -4.46 -10.07
C THR A 482 -44.35 -5.61 -9.29
N LEU A 483 -43.12 -5.45 -8.80
CA LEU A 483 -42.43 -6.47 -8.02
C LEU A 483 -43.17 -6.78 -6.71
N ALA A 484 -43.61 -5.77 -5.97
CA ALA A 484 -44.35 -5.96 -4.73
C ALA A 484 -45.68 -6.70 -4.97
N ARG A 485 -46.43 -6.32 -6.02
CA ARG A 485 -47.69 -7.00 -6.38
C ARG A 485 -47.47 -8.45 -6.81
N MET A 486 -46.39 -8.69 -7.55
CA MET A 486 -45.99 -10.04 -7.97
C MET A 486 -45.66 -10.91 -6.76
N LEU A 487 -44.94 -10.38 -5.77
CA LEU A 487 -44.56 -11.08 -4.54
C LEU A 487 -45.71 -11.26 -3.54
N MET A 488 -46.81 -10.54 -3.72
CA MET A 488 -48.07 -10.75 -2.98
C MET A 488 -49.01 -11.77 -3.64
N ASN A 489 -48.70 -12.26 -4.85
CA ASN A 489 -49.52 -13.25 -5.55
C ASN A 489 -49.12 -14.67 -5.13
N ASP A 490 -50.04 -15.40 -4.49
CA ASP A 490 -49.81 -16.76 -3.99
C ASP A 490 -49.37 -17.76 -5.07
N GLU A 491 -49.89 -17.64 -6.29
CA GLU A 491 -49.50 -18.52 -7.41
C GLU A 491 -48.05 -18.25 -7.82
N PHE A 492 -47.66 -16.98 -7.90
CA PHE A 492 -46.28 -16.60 -8.19
C PHE A 492 -45.33 -17.06 -7.09
N VAL A 493 -45.67 -16.79 -5.82
CA VAL A 493 -44.86 -17.19 -4.66
C VAL A 493 -44.62 -18.70 -4.64
N SER A 494 -45.67 -19.49 -4.86
CA SER A 494 -45.57 -20.95 -4.91
C SER A 494 -44.64 -21.42 -6.03
N LYS A 495 -44.78 -20.86 -7.24
CA LYS A 495 -43.92 -21.17 -8.40
C LYS A 495 -42.47 -20.74 -8.17
N ALA A 496 -42.24 -19.56 -7.60
CA ALA A 496 -40.91 -19.03 -7.31
C ALA A 496 -40.17 -19.90 -6.28
N LYS A 497 -40.87 -20.36 -5.23
CA LYS A 497 -40.30 -21.28 -4.24
C LYS A 497 -40.06 -22.69 -4.80
N ALA A 498 -40.89 -23.13 -5.75
CA ALA A 498 -40.74 -24.42 -6.42
C ALA A 498 -39.65 -24.40 -7.52
N ALA A 499 -39.12 -23.24 -7.90
CA ALA A 499 -38.07 -23.15 -8.91
C ALA A 499 -36.82 -23.94 -8.49
N THR A 500 -36.27 -24.72 -9.42
CA THR A 500 -35.14 -25.62 -9.18
C THR A 500 -33.82 -25.09 -9.75
N SER A 501 -33.86 -24.01 -10.53
CA SER A 501 -32.69 -23.38 -11.14
C SER A 501 -32.84 -21.87 -11.28
N PRO A 502 -31.73 -21.12 -11.41
CA PRO A 502 -31.75 -19.69 -11.71
C PRO A 502 -32.54 -19.35 -12.98
N ILE A 503 -32.39 -20.16 -14.03
CA ILE A 503 -33.05 -19.95 -15.33
C ILE A 503 -34.56 -20.09 -15.20
N ALA A 504 -35.04 -21.12 -14.49
CA ALA A 504 -36.48 -21.31 -14.27
C ALA A 504 -37.11 -20.13 -13.49
N LEU A 505 -36.39 -19.59 -12.50
CA LEU A 505 -36.83 -18.41 -11.76
C LEU A 505 -36.79 -17.15 -12.64
N TYR A 506 -35.76 -16.98 -13.46
CA TYR A 506 -35.65 -15.90 -14.43
C TYR A 506 -36.84 -15.91 -15.42
N ASP A 507 -37.14 -17.05 -16.04
CA ASP A 507 -38.22 -17.17 -17.03
C ASP A 507 -39.60 -16.85 -16.42
N LEU A 508 -39.82 -17.29 -15.16
CA LEU A 508 -41.03 -16.98 -14.41
C LEU A 508 -41.18 -15.47 -14.18
N ILE A 509 -40.10 -14.79 -13.80
CA ILE A 509 -40.12 -13.35 -13.53
C ILE A 509 -40.23 -12.54 -14.82
N PHE A 510 -39.45 -12.91 -15.83
CA PHE A 510 -39.43 -12.24 -17.14
C PHE A 510 -40.82 -12.28 -17.79
N SER A 511 -41.47 -13.45 -17.79
CA SER A 511 -42.84 -13.60 -18.32
C SER A 511 -43.89 -12.81 -17.54
N THR A 512 -43.64 -12.50 -16.27
CA THR A 512 -44.54 -11.72 -15.42
C THR A 512 -44.29 -10.21 -15.54
N LEU A 513 -43.03 -9.78 -15.72
CA LEU A 513 -42.65 -8.37 -15.92
C LEU A 513 -42.93 -7.87 -17.35
N ALA A 514 -42.99 -8.77 -18.33
CA ALA A 514 -43.33 -8.46 -19.73
C ALA A 514 -44.84 -8.31 -20.00
N ARG A 515 -45.69 -8.62 -19.01
CA ARG A 515 -47.14 -8.41 -19.03
C ARG A 515 -47.49 -7.12 -18.29
#